data_AF-D2QZS2-F1
#
_entry.id   AF-D2QZS2-F1
#
_cell.length_a   1.000
_cell.length_b   1.000
_cell.length_c   1.000
_cell.angle_alpha   90.00
_cell.angle_beta   90.00
_cell.angle_gamma   90.00
#
_symmetry.space_group_name_H-M   'P 1'
#
loop_
_entity.id
_entity.type
_entity.pdbx_description
1 polymer ?
#
loop_
_entity_poly.entity_id
_entity_poly.type
_entity_poly.pdbx_seq_one_letter_code
_entity_poly.pdbx_strand_id
1 'polypeptide(L)'
;MRTITLLALLTLVGCSGPAAPAIPPTAGDFVKVEDGVGSARAFGIDFFAPVNEDGATTEAAIDANLTDPQQSSASKRFTLGDDIAIELQSIDASKVQFRFNGQDFGTLDVGDKVVIDDERNVDVNGTPRSPKSAAK
;
A
#
# COMPACT_ATOMS: atom_id res chain seq x y z
N MET A 1 31.53 62.76 -1.37
CA MET A 1 30.61 61.96 -2.21
C MET A 1 30.82 60.48 -1.91
N ARG A 2 29.91 59.84 -1.19
CA ARG A 2 29.71 58.38 -1.25
C ARG A 2 28.24 58.08 -1.01
N THR A 3 27.54 57.93 -2.11
CA THR A 3 26.25 57.27 -2.24
C THR A 3 26.41 55.83 -1.78
N ILE A 4 25.64 55.37 -0.80
CA ILE A 4 25.47 53.93 -0.53
C ILE A 4 23.98 53.64 -0.61
N THR A 5 23.72 52.83 -1.62
CA THR A 5 22.46 52.39 -2.19
C THR A 5 21.63 51.57 -1.20
N LEU A 6 20.30 51.75 -1.27
CA LEU A 6 19.28 50.87 -0.70
C LEU A 6 19.58 49.40 -1.00
N LEU A 7 19.42 48.52 0.00
CA LEU A 7 19.13 47.12 -0.23
C LEU A 7 17.79 46.78 0.43
N ALA A 8 16.75 46.70 -0.40
CA ALA A 8 15.43 46.25 -0.03
C ALA A 8 15.46 44.75 0.27
N LEU A 9 15.09 44.37 1.49
CA LEU A 9 14.99 42.98 1.93
C LEU A 9 13.57 42.47 1.60
N LEU A 10 13.38 41.89 0.40
CA LEU A 10 12.19 41.08 0.09
C LEU A 10 12.40 39.69 0.69
N THR A 11 11.85 39.43 1.87
CA THR A 11 11.77 38.07 2.41
C THR A 11 10.64 37.32 1.71
N LEU A 12 11.03 36.27 1.01
CA LEU A 12 10.17 35.35 0.28
C LEU A 12 9.06 34.79 1.17
N VAL A 13 7.81 35.03 0.78
CA VAL A 13 6.69 34.19 1.19
C VAL A 13 6.85 32.87 0.45
N GLY A 14 7.54 31.91 1.09
CA GLY A 14 7.62 30.54 0.62
C GLY A 14 6.24 29.91 0.68
N CYS A 15 5.54 29.89 -0.46
CA CYS A 15 4.35 29.10 -0.67
C CYS A 15 4.75 27.62 -0.58
N SER A 16 4.68 27.04 0.62
CA SER A 16 4.76 25.60 0.80
C SER A 16 3.51 24.99 0.19
N GLY A 17 3.63 24.53 -1.06
CA GLY A 17 2.61 23.69 -1.69
C GLY A 17 2.31 22.46 -0.83
N PRO A 18 1.13 21.84 -0.99
CA PRO A 18 0.77 20.66 -0.20
C PRO A 18 1.84 19.59 -0.38
N ALA A 19 2.45 19.18 0.73
CA ALA A 19 3.44 18.10 0.72
C ALA A 19 2.78 16.86 0.12
N ALA A 20 3.51 16.15 -0.75
CA ALA A 20 3.07 14.84 -1.23
C ALA A 20 2.76 13.95 -0.02
N PRO A 21 1.66 13.16 -0.07
CA PRO A 21 1.30 12.29 1.04
C PRO A 21 2.47 11.37 1.38
N ALA A 22 2.80 11.29 2.66
CA ALA A 22 3.89 10.44 3.12
C ALA A 22 3.55 8.97 2.81
N ILE A 23 4.54 8.24 2.31
CA ILE A 23 4.40 6.83 1.90
C ILE A 23 4.61 5.93 3.14
N PRO A 24 3.77 4.91 3.38
CA PRO A 24 3.98 3.94 4.45
C PRO A 24 5.34 3.21 4.34
N PRO A 25 5.83 2.62 5.44
CA PRO A 25 7.09 1.88 5.43
C PRO A 25 7.06 0.72 4.42
N THR A 26 8.06 0.63 3.54
CA THR A 26 8.22 -0.47 2.56
C THR A 26 9.34 -1.43 2.91
N ALA A 27 10.11 -1.13 3.97
CA ALA A 27 11.20 -1.97 4.42
C ALA A 27 10.66 -3.29 4.95
N GLY A 28 11.15 -4.40 4.40
CA GLY A 28 10.73 -5.74 4.80
C GLY A 28 9.42 -6.23 4.16
N ASP A 29 8.95 -5.56 3.10
CA ASP A 29 7.88 -6.10 2.27
C ASP A 29 8.33 -7.42 1.61
N PHE A 30 7.43 -8.41 1.57
CA PHE A 30 7.68 -9.71 0.95
C PHE A 30 6.38 -10.38 0.50
N VAL A 31 6.50 -11.39 -0.35
CA VAL A 31 5.44 -12.34 -0.68
C VAL A 31 6.06 -13.73 -0.73
N LYS A 32 5.44 -14.71 -0.07
CA LYS A 32 5.91 -16.09 0.03
C LYS A 32 4.72 -17.05 -0.03
N VAL A 33 4.93 -18.22 -0.60
CA VAL A 33 4.03 -19.37 -0.50
C VAL A 33 4.83 -20.54 0.06
N GLU A 34 4.31 -21.20 1.09
CA GLU A 34 4.93 -22.36 1.74
C GLU A 34 3.83 -23.26 2.31
N ASP A 35 3.93 -24.57 2.06
CA ASP A 35 3.01 -25.59 2.57
C ASP A 35 1.51 -25.25 2.35
N GLY A 36 1.16 -24.74 1.16
CA GLY A 36 -0.22 -24.34 0.82
C GLY A 36 -0.71 -23.06 1.50
N VAL A 37 0.18 -22.28 2.12
CA VAL A 37 -0.14 -21.01 2.77
C VAL A 37 0.61 -19.85 2.10
N GLY A 38 -0.14 -18.90 1.56
CA GLY A 38 0.36 -17.62 1.10
C GLY A 38 0.53 -16.66 2.27
N SER A 39 1.70 -16.06 2.38
CA SER A 39 2.04 -15.03 3.37
C SER A 39 2.67 -13.82 2.67
N ALA A 40 2.22 -12.61 3.01
CA ALA A 40 2.83 -11.40 2.49
C ALA A 40 2.93 -10.31 3.55
N ARG A 41 3.90 -9.42 3.37
CA ARG A 41 3.97 -8.12 4.04
C ARG A 41 4.04 -7.03 2.99
N ALA A 42 3.15 -6.05 3.10
CA ALA A 42 3.16 -4.89 2.24
C ALA A 42 2.74 -3.66 3.03
N PHE A 43 3.53 -2.59 2.97
CA PHE A 43 3.30 -1.37 3.75
C PHE A 43 3.22 -1.64 5.27
N GLY A 44 3.97 -2.62 5.76
CA GLY A 44 3.93 -3.04 7.17
C GLY A 44 2.63 -3.72 7.62
N ILE A 45 1.79 -4.16 6.69
CA ILE A 45 0.57 -4.95 6.95
C ILE A 45 0.84 -6.40 6.55
N ASP A 46 0.44 -7.33 7.41
CA ASP A 46 0.63 -8.77 7.18
C ASP A 46 -0.63 -9.41 6.59
N PHE A 47 -0.46 -10.26 5.58
CA PHE A 47 -1.52 -10.98 4.90
C PHE A 47 -1.26 -12.49 4.96
N PHE A 48 -2.31 -13.27 5.23
CA PHE A 48 -2.26 -14.72 5.25
C PHE A 48 -3.48 -15.32 4.56
N ALA A 49 -3.26 -16.32 3.72
CA ALA A 49 -4.34 -17.04 3.06
C ALA A 49 -3.95 -18.48 2.70
N PRO A 50 -4.88 -19.45 2.73
CA PRO A 50 -4.67 -20.74 2.10
C PRO A 50 -4.67 -20.57 0.57
N VAL A 51 -3.68 -21.18 -0.08
CA VAL A 51 -3.42 -21.07 -1.53
C VAL A 51 -3.08 -22.43 -2.13
N ASN A 52 -3.28 -22.57 -3.44
CA ASN A 52 -2.78 -23.71 -4.19
C ASN A 52 -1.24 -23.65 -4.28
N GLU A 53 -0.56 -24.81 -4.17
CA GLU A 53 0.91 -24.91 -4.13
C GLU A 53 1.61 -24.36 -5.40
N ASP A 54 0.87 -24.22 -6.51
CA ASP A 54 1.41 -23.82 -7.81
C ASP A 54 1.49 -22.30 -8.04
N GLY A 55 0.83 -21.49 -7.20
CA GLY A 55 0.68 -20.06 -7.40
C GLY A 55 1.70 -19.20 -6.65
N ALA A 56 2.98 -19.38 -6.95
CA ALA A 56 3.98 -18.37 -6.63
C ALA A 56 4.19 -17.51 -7.86
N THR A 57 3.62 -16.31 -7.91
CA THR A 57 4.17 -15.26 -8.77
C THR A 57 5.45 -14.72 -8.13
N THR A 58 6.45 -15.61 -8.15
CA THR A 58 7.89 -15.35 -8.30
C THR A 58 8.17 -13.91 -8.70
N GLU A 59 8.67 -13.10 -7.76
CA GLU A 59 9.47 -11.84 -7.87
C GLU A 59 9.13 -10.78 -8.95
N ALA A 60 8.16 -11.03 -9.83
CA ALA A 60 7.90 -10.32 -11.09
C ALA A 60 6.48 -9.74 -11.14
N ALA A 61 5.65 -9.97 -10.11
CA ALA A 61 4.28 -9.47 -10.02
C ALA A 61 4.01 -8.59 -8.79
N ILE A 62 5.03 -8.22 -8.01
CA ILE A 62 5.00 -6.84 -7.49
C ILE A 62 5.26 -5.99 -8.73
N ASP A 63 4.22 -5.72 -9.53
CA ASP A 63 4.27 -4.67 -10.56
C ASP A 63 4.25 -3.32 -9.81
N ALA A 64 5.24 -3.13 -8.96
CA ALA A 64 5.67 -1.81 -8.60
C ALA A 64 6.31 -1.32 -9.89
N ASN A 65 5.66 -0.36 -10.55
CA ASN A 65 6.35 0.61 -11.38
C ASN A 65 7.47 1.25 -10.53
N LEU A 66 8.57 0.54 -10.26
CA LEU A 66 9.76 1.06 -9.58
C LEU A 66 10.53 2.01 -10.51
N THR A 67 9.90 2.46 -11.59
CA THR A 67 10.54 3.22 -12.66
C THR A 67 10.54 4.73 -12.40
N ASP A 68 9.84 5.23 -11.37
CA ASP A 68 10.00 6.60 -10.91
C ASP A 68 9.47 6.76 -9.46
N PRO A 69 10.32 7.01 -8.45
CA PRO A 69 9.88 7.23 -7.06
C PRO A 69 8.88 8.39 -6.91
N GLN A 70 8.83 9.30 -7.88
CA GLN A 70 7.87 10.41 -7.91
C GLN A 70 6.56 10.08 -8.63
N GLN A 71 6.48 8.99 -9.43
CA GLN A 71 5.25 8.59 -10.14
C GLN A 71 4.66 7.26 -9.66
N SER A 72 5.42 6.41 -8.96
CA SER A 72 4.94 5.17 -8.33
C SER A 72 4.31 5.37 -6.95
N SER A 73 4.14 6.62 -6.54
CA SER A 73 3.85 7.00 -5.16
C SER A 73 2.54 6.38 -4.69
N ALA A 74 2.64 5.52 -3.68
CA ALA A 74 1.54 5.06 -2.83
C ALA A 74 0.63 3.92 -3.35
N SER A 75 1.01 3.04 -4.27
CA SER A 75 0.23 1.79 -4.49
C SER A 75 1.07 0.53 -4.66
N LYS A 76 0.52 -0.62 -4.26
CA LYS A 76 1.08 -1.96 -4.40
C LYS A 76 0.00 -2.93 -4.83
N ARG A 77 0.31 -3.82 -5.77
CA ARG A 77 -0.52 -4.96 -6.11
C ARG A 77 0.32 -6.22 -6.07
N PHE A 78 -0.22 -7.29 -5.52
CA PHE A 78 0.43 -8.60 -5.48
C PHE A 78 -0.62 -9.71 -5.43
N THR A 79 -0.17 -10.94 -5.66
CA THR A 79 -1.00 -12.14 -5.66
C THR A 79 -0.47 -13.17 -4.67
N LEU A 80 -1.38 -13.88 -4.00
CA LEU A 80 -1.10 -15.07 -3.19
C LEU A 80 -1.75 -16.26 -3.87
N GLY A 81 -0.99 -17.28 -4.28
CA GLY A 81 -1.56 -18.30 -5.15
C GLY A 81 -1.87 -17.74 -6.55
N ASP A 82 -2.77 -18.42 -7.25
CA ASP A 82 -3.22 -18.00 -8.59
C ASP A 82 -4.48 -17.12 -8.57
N ASP A 83 -5.18 -17.02 -7.44
CA ASP A 83 -6.56 -16.53 -7.39
C ASP A 83 -6.85 -15.47 -6.31
N ILE A 84 -5.85 -15.10 -5.50
CA ILE A 84 -5.97 -14.03 -4.49
C ILE A 84 -5.15 -12.83 -4.96
N ALA A 85 -5.83 -11.80 -5.47
CA ALA A 85 -5.23 -10.52 -5.80
C ALA A 85 -5.47 -9.50 -4.68
N ILE A 86 -4.39 -8.88 -4.20
CA ILE A 86 -4.39 -7.83 -3.19
C ILE A 86 -3.90 -6.54 -3.83
N GLU A 87 -4.66 -5.46 -3.63
CA GLU A 87 -4.30 -4.12 -4.07
C GLU A 87 -4.35 -3.16 -2.88
N LEU A 88 -3.28 -2.43 -2.67
CA LEU A 88 -3.12 -1.44 -1.61
C LEU A 88 -2.84 -0.08 -2.22
N GLN A 89 -3.55 0.94 -1.76
CA GLN A 89 -3.31 2.32 -2.14
C GLN A 89 -3.14 3.16 -0.87
N SER A 90 -1.94 3.63 -0.60
CA SER A 90 -1.63 4.51 0.51
C SER A 90 -2.45 5.80 0.44
N ILE A 91 -3.06 6.12 1.58
CA ILE A 91 -3.81 7.34 1.85
C ILE A 91 -2.87 8.34 2.53
N ASP A 92 -2.11 7.86 3.52
CA ASP A 92 -1.05 8.57 4.24
C ASP A 92 -0.01 7.57 4.80
N ALA A 93 0.95 8.03 5.59
CA ALA A 93 2.04 7.20 6.12
C ALA A 93 1.58 6.04 7.03
N SER A 94 0.35 6.09 7.52
CA SER A 94 -0.22 5.13 8.46
C SER A 94 -1.41 4.35 7.91
N LYS A 95 -1.94 4.74 6.75
CA LYS A 95 -3.21 4.22 6.23
C LYS A 95 -3.14 3.85 4.77
N VAL A 96 -3.72 2.70 4.43
CA VAL A 96 -3.85 2.22 3.06
C VAL A 96 -5.28 1.78 2.77
N GLN A 97 -5.80 2.18 1.62
CA GLN A 97 -7.00 1.60 1.04
C GLN A 97 -6.70 0.17 0.58
N PHE A 98 -7.49 -0.79 1.03
CA PHE A 98 -7.34 -2.20 0.74
C PHE A 98 -8.44 -2.68 -0.20
N ARG A 99 -8.02 -3.38 -1.26
CA ARG A 99 -8.91 -4.13 -2.14
C ARG A 99 -8.44 -5.57 -2.25
N PHE A 100 -9.41 -6.47 -2.21
CA PHE A 100 -9.21 -7.90 -2.40
C PHE A 100 -10.06 -8.36 -3.58
N ASN A 101 -9.44 -9.02 -4.56
CA ASN A 101 -10.08 -9.44 -5.81
C ASN A 101 -10.90 -8.33 -6.48
N GLY A 102 -10.35 -7.11 -6.47
CA GLY A 102 -10.98 -5.92 -7.04
C GLY A 102 -12.10 -5.29 -6.19
N GLN A 103 -12.50 -5.89 -5.08
CA GLN A 103 -13.53 -5.36 -4.18
C GLN A 103 -12.91 -4.50 -3.08
N ASP A 104 -13.55 -3.39 -2.72
CA ASP A 104 -13.10 -2.45 -1.67
C ASP A 104 -13.45 -2.99 -0.27
N PHE A 105 -12.45 -3.22 0.59
CA PHE A 105 -12.62 -3.66 1.99
C PHE A 105 -12.31 -2.55 3.02
N GLY A 106 -12.23 -1.32 2.55
CA GLY A 106 -11.95 -0.12 3.33
C GLY A 106 -10.46 0.09 3.61
N THR A 107 -10.20 0.87 4.63
CA THR A 107 -8.84 1.28 5.01
C THR A 107 -8.25 0.30 6.03
N LEU A 108 -6.97 0.02 5.89
CA LEU A 108 -6.14 -0.68 6.87
C LEU A 108 -5.13 0.31 7.47
N ASP A 109 -4.79 0.10 8.73
CA ASP A 109 -3.71 0.81 9.41
C ASP A 109 -2.41 -0.02 9.30
N VAL A 110 -1.25 0.67 9.24
CA VAL A 110 0.06 0.00 9.31
C VAL A 110 0.15 -0.82 10.59
N GLY A 111 0.55 -2.09 10.47
CA GLY A 111 0.57 -3.05 11.57
C GLY A 111 -0.67 -3.94 11.66
N ASP A 112 -1.69 -3.70 10.85
CA ASP A 112 -2.83 -4.61 10.75
C ASP A 112 -2.41 -6.00 10.23
N LYS A 113 -3.13 -7.01 10.70
CA LYS A 113 -3.07 -8.38 10.20
C LYS A 113 -4.36 -8.71 9.46
N VAL A 114 -4.25 -9.13 8.22
CA VAL A 114 -5.35 -9.58 7.37
C VAL A 114 -5.25 -11.09 7.19
N VAL A 115 -6.34 -11.80 7.47
CA VAL A 115 -6.49 -13.24 7.21
C VAL A 115 -7.62 -13.41 6.21
N ILE A 116 -7.36 -14.17 5.16
CA ILE A 116 -8.34 -14.57 4.16
C ILE A 116 -8.53 -16.07 4.31
N ASP A 117 -9.75 -16.52 4.60
CA ASP A 117 -10.03 -17.96 4.75
C ASP A 117 -10.22 -18.66 3.39
N ASP A 118 -10.48 -19.95 3.43
CA ASP A 118 -10.72 -20.80 2.26
C ASP A 118 -12.04 -20.45 1.55
N GLU A 119 -13.05 -19.93 2.25
CA GLU A 119 -14.26 -19.38 1.63
C GLU A 119 -14.10 -17.93 1.12
N ARG A 120 -12.90 -17.35 1.21
CA ARG A 120 -12.57 -15.97 0.79
C ARG A 120 -13.26 -14.88 1.62
N ASN A 121 -13.60 -15.18 2.88
CA ASN A 121 -13.93 -14.16 3.86
C ASN A 121 -12.66 -13.47 4.35
N VAL A 122 -12.80 -12.22 4.76
CA VAL A 122 -11.68 -11.37 5.18
C VAL A 122 -11.85 -11.01 6.65
N ASP A 123 -10.86 -11.34 7.46
CA ASP A 123 -10.73 -10.87 8.84
C ASP A 123 -9.57 -9.88 8.96
N VAL A 124 -9.82 -8.75 9.60
CA VAL A 124 -8.76 -7.78 9.95
C VAL A 124 -8.63 -7.75 11.46
N ASN A 125 -7.46 -8.14 11.97
CA ASN A 125 -7.18 -8.30 13.40
C ASN A 125 -8.23 -9.19 14.11
N GLY A 126 -8.71 -10.24 13.42
CA GLY A 126 -9.74 -11.16 13.93
C GLY A 126 -11.16 -10.61 13.92
N THR A 127 -11.41 -9.45 13.29
CA THR A 127 -12.75 -8.90 13.08
C THR A 127 -13.16 -9.09 11.62
N PRO A 128 -14.29 -9.77 11.35
CA PRO A 128 -14.80 -9.94 9.99
C PRO A 128 -15.07 -8.60 9.30
N ARG A 129 -14.66 -8.52 8.04
CA ARG A 129 -14.96 -7.40 7.15
C ARG A 129 -15.65 -7.90 5.90
N SER A 130 -16.66 -7.16 5.48
CA SER A 130 -17.33 -7.33 4.19
C SER A 130 -16.86 -6.25 3.22
N PRO A 131 -16.92 -6.52 1.91
CA PRO A 131 -16.65 -5.48 0.93
C PRO A 131 -17.64 -4.33 1.10
N LYS A 132 -17.15 -3.09 1.09
CA LYS A 132 -18.02 -1.93 0.88
C LYS A 132 -18.69 -2.15 -0.46
N SER A 133 -20.02 -2.30 -0.48
CA SER A 133 -20.77 -2.55 -1.71
C SER A 133 -20.23 -1.64 -2.80
N ALA A 134 -19.86 -2.23 -3.95
CA ALA A 134 -19.45 -1.46 -5.11
C ALA A 134 -20.54 -0.42 -5.37
N ALA A 135 -20.24 0.85 -5.12
CA ALA A 135 -21.13 1.94 -5.49
C ALA A 135 -21.33 1.81 -7.00
N LYS A 136 -22.52 1.34 -7.38
CA LYS A 136 -22.93 1.15 -8.76
C LYS A 136 -23.37 2.49 -9.34
#